data_AF-A0A813RI52-F1
#
_entry.id   AF-A0A813RI52-F1
#
_cell.length_a   1.000
_cell.length_b   1.000
_cell.length_c   1.000
_cell.angle_alpha   90.00
_cell.angle_beta   90.00
_cell.angle_gamma   90.00
#
_symmetry.space_group_name_H-M   'P 1'
#
loop_
_entity.id
_entity.type
_entity.pdbx_description
1 polymer ?
#
loop_
_entity_poly.entity_id
_entity_poly.type
_entity_poly.pdbx_seq_one_letter_code
_entity_poly.pdbx_strand_id
1 'polypeptide(L)'
;MAMANNETQCFEEHQQNLNEQLNHIINDYDEFKQIINEQKQNPLNHSLIKQISQWEIKSIQKIQKKAQDCRDILIKNSQIFLNDIEMKFNDLSEQIKQIRHENEFNEISLNYLRNQLKAVKLELNNPSNISIQQNSQSFIHEISIIISKKSKFNKEKQLAITVAAGKGKGQKLNQLNFPYGIFIDEKKNIFIADHDNHRIVKWKYFAREGQIIAGGNRQGNQMDRLNNPTDMIIDQQNHSIIIADSGNKRVMQWLNGKQQILIENIDCFGLTMDKNGFLYVSDYKKNEVRRWKMGEYNNEGIVVAGGNGQGNQLNQLNSPTFIFIDEDQSIYVSDRNNHRVMKWRKDVEEGTVVAGGNGQGGNLNQLSLPQGVIVDSMGQIYVADCENHRVMRWCEGKVEGEIVVGGNGKGNKSNQLNLPFGLSFDDEGNLYVAELGNHRIKKSQIFCE
;
A
#
# COMPACT_ATOMS: atom_id res chain seq x y z
N MET A 1 30.86 37.00 101.05
CA MET A 1 29.86 37.87 100.37
C MET A 1 30.07 37.93 98.85
N ALA A 2 31.30 38.07 98.32
CA ALA A 2 31.53 38.17 96.87
C ALA A 2 31.19 36.89 96.05
N MET A 3 31.38 35.68 96.59
CA MET A 3 31.05 34.43 95.88
C MET A 3 29.54 34.14 95.78
N ALA A 4 28.76 34.55 96.78
CA ALA A 4 27.30 34.38 96.75
C ALA A 4 26.63 35.29 95.70
N ASN A 5 27.18 36.49 95.47
CA ASN A 5 26.65 37.41 94.45
C ASN A 5 26.87 36.91 93.01
N ASN A 6 27.98 36.23 92.72
CA ASN A 6 28.24 35.68 91.37
C ASN A 6 27.35 34.48 91.02
N GLU A 7 27.04 33.60 91.98
CA GLU A 7 26.11 32.49 91.75
C GLU A 7 24.67 32.99 91.52
N THR A 8 24.29 34.07 92.22
CA THR A 8 22.96 34.69 92.07
C THR A 8 22.85 35.38 90.70
N GLN A 9 23.91 36.06 90.26
CA GLN A 9 23.96 36.72 88.96
C GLN A 9 23.97 35.73 87.77
N CYS A 10 24.67 34.60 87.90
CA CYS A 10 24.65 33.52 86.91
C CYS A 10 23.27 32.83 86.82
N PHE A 11 22.56 32.72 87.94
CA PHE A 11 21.20 32.20 87.98
C PHE A 11 20.20 33.17 87.32
N GLU A 12 20.34 34.47 87.57
CA GLU A 12 19.53 35.51 86.94
C GLU A 12 19.72 35.57 85.41
N GLU A 13 20.97 35.46 84.91
CA GLU A 13 21.25 35.39 83.47
C GLU A 13 20.66 34.13 82.82
N HIS A 14 20.77 32.97 83.48
CA HIS A 14 20.17 31.74 82.99
C HIS A 14 18.63 31.84 82.95
N GLN A 15 18.04 32.49 83.95
CA GLN A 15 16.59 32.72 84.03
C GLN A 15 16.11 33.71 82.97
N GLN A 16 16.91 34.73 82.63
CA GLN A 16 16.63 35.61 81.49
C GLN A 16 16.67 34.87 80.15
N ASN A 17 17.68 34.02 79.93
CA ASN A 17 17.76 33.22 78.71
C ASN A 17 16.57 32.26 78.55
N LEU A 18 16.15 31.61 79.63
CA LEU A 18 14.96 30.76 79.63
C LEU A 18 13.68 31.56 79.33
N ASN A 19 13.56 32.79 79.84
CA ASN A 19 12.44 33.67 79.52
C ASN A 19 12.44 34.12 78.05
N GLU A 20 13.60 34.38 77.45
CA GLU A 20 13.71 34.68 76.03
C GLU A 20 13.29 33.49 75.16
N GLN A 21 13.73 32.27 75.51
CA GLN A 21 13.30 31.05 74.83
C GLN A 21 11.79 30.81 74.96
N LEU A 22 11.23 31.06 76.15
CA LEU A 22 9.79 30.97 76.38
C LEU A 22 9.02 32.00 75.54
N ASN A 23 9.51 33.23 75.44
CA ASN A 23 8.90 34.28 74.61
C ASN A 23 8.94 33.91 73.12
N HIS A 24 10.02 33.28 72.64
CA HIS A 24 10.07 32.73 71.28
C HIS A 24 9.01 31.64 71.06
N ILE A 25 8.87 30.70 71.98
CA ILE A 25 7.84 29.66 71.91
C ILE A 25 6.42 30.25 71.92
N ILE A 26 6.19 31.31 72.71
CA ILE A 26 4.91 32.00 72.77
C ILE A 26 4.59 32.70 71.43
N ASN A 27 5.58 33.38 70.84
CA ASN A 27 5.42 34.01 69.53
C ASN A 27 5.12 32.99 68.43
N ASP A 28 5.85 31.88 68.39
CA ASP A 28 5.60 30.80 67.45
C ASP A 28 4.19 30.22 67.66
N TYR A 29 3.77 30.02 68.92
CA TYR A 29 2.43 29.54 69.26
C TYR A 29 1.32 30.49 68.77
N ASP A 30 1.48 31.80 68.96
CA ASP A 30 0.50 32.79 68.52
C ASP A 30 0.44 32.88 66.98
N GLU A 31 1.57 32.77 66.29
CA GLU A 31 1.64 32.68 64.82
C GLU A 31 0.92 31.42 64.32
N PHE A 32 1.19 30.26 64.90
CA PHE A 32 0.50 29.01 64.57
C PHE A 32 -1.02 29.11 64.82
N LYS A 33 -1.42 29.74 65.92
CA LYS A 33 -2.83 29.95 66.26
C LYS A 33 -3.52 30.88 65.26
N GLN A 34 -2.82 31.91 64.78
CA GLN A 34 -3.31 32.80 63.72
C GLN A 34 -3.47 32.05 62.40
N ILE A 35 -2.48 31.26 61.98
CA ILE A 35 -2.56 30.41 60.77
C ILE A 35 -3.76 29.45 60.85
N ILE A 36 -3.98 28.82 62.01
CA ILE A 36 -5.13 27.94 62.23
C ILE A 36 -6.46 28.71 62.12
N ASN A 37 -6.56 29.91 62.69
CA ASN A 37 -7.76 30.73 62.61
C ASN A 37 -8.04 31.22 61.18
N GLU A 38 -7.01 31.62 60.44
CA GLU A 38 -7.13 32.02 59.04
C GLU A 38 -7.60 30.85 58.15
N GLN A 39 -7.06 29.65 58.36
CA GLN A 39 -7.51 28.44 57.66
C GLN A 39 -8.94 28.04 58.05
N LYS A 40 -9.37 28.27 59.30
CA LYS A 40 -10.76 28.05 59.73
C LYS A 40 -11.73 29.05 59.11
N GLN A 41 -11.34 30.32 58.97
CA GLN A 41 -12.20 31.36 58.40
C GLN A 41 -12.26 31.30 56.87
N ASN A 42 -11.18 30.89 56.20
CA ASN A 42 -11.18 30.74 54.76
C ASN A 42 -10.54 29.40 54.34
N PRO A 43 -11.27 28.28 54.45
CA PRO A 43 -10.76 26.94 54.14
C PRO A 43 -10.21 26.81 52.72
N LEU A 44 -10.75 27.59 51.78
CA LEU A 44 -10.31 27.61 50.38
C LEU A 44 -8.89 28.16 50.18
N ASN A 45 -8.35 28.88 51.17
CA ASN A 45 -6.98 29.40 51.12
C ASN A 45 -5.92 28.35 51.48
N HIS A 46 -6.32 27.17 51.98
CA HIS A 46 -5.43 26.08 52.30
C HIS A 46 -4.61 25.65 51.07
N SER A 47 -3.30 25.44 51.24
CA SER A 47 -2.36 25.11 50.16
C SER A 47 -2.81 23.90 49.34
N LEU A 48 -3.24 22.82 50.00
CA LEU A 48 -3.77 21.61 49.34
C LEU A 48 -5.06 21.87 48.56
N ILE A 49 -5.96 22.75 49.02
CA ILE A 49 -7.20 23.08 48.30
C ILE A 49 -6.88 23.90 47.05
N LYS A 50 -5.95 24.87 47.15
CA LYS A 50 -5.44 25.60 45.97
C LYS A 50 -4.81 24.66 44.93
N GLN A 51 -4.07 23.63 45.39
CA GLN A 51 -3.52 22.60 44.49
C GLN A 51 -4.63 21.81 43.79
N ILE A 52 -5.69 21.41 44.51
CA ILE A 52 -6.85 20.72 43.92
C ILE A 52 -7.54 21.61 42.88
N SER A 53 -7.82 22.89 43.18
CA SER A 53 -8.43 23.82 42.23
C SER A 53 -7.56 24.06 40.99
N GLN A 54 -6.23 24.10 41.15
CA GLN A 54 -5.32 24.18 40.02
C GLN A 54 -5.34 22.91 39.15
N TRP A 55 -5.44 21.71 39.76
CA TRP A 55 -5.60 20.46 39.03
C TRP A 55 -6.95 20.37 38.30
N GLU A 56 -8.02 20.87 38.91
CA GLU A 56 -9.35 20.97 38.31
C GLU A 56 -9.32 21.84 37.05
N ILE A 57 -8.80 23.08 37.15
CA ILE A 57 -8.70 24.01 36.02
C ILE A 57 -7.87 23.39 34.88
N LYS A 58 -6.70 22.81 35.19
CA LYS A 58 -5.84 22.15 34.19
C LYS A 58 -6.54 20.98 33.51
N SER A 59 -7.34 20.21 34.26
CA SER A 59 -8.07 19.07 33.73
C SER A 59 -9.21 19.52 32.80
N ILE A 60 -9.99 20.53 33.18
CA ILE A 60 -11.05 21.11 32.36
C ILE A 60 -10.48 21.67 31.05
N GLN A 61 -9.38 22.43 31.11
CA GLN A 61 -8.72 22.96 29.93
C GLN A 61 -8.23 21.86 28.99
N LYS A 62 -7.68 20.77 29.52
CA LYS A 62 -7.24 19.61 28.73
C LYS A 62 -8.41 18.91 28.04
N ILE A 63 -9.56 18.78 28.71
CA ILE A 63 -10.80 18.21 28.15
C ILE A 63 -11.33 19.11 27.03
N GLN A 64 -11.42 20.42 27.27
CA GLN A 64 -11.91 21.39 26.28
C GLN A 64 -11.03 21.41 25.02
N LYS A 65 -9.70 21.40 25.20
CA LYS A 65 -8.75 21.32 24.08
C LYS A 65 -8.94 20.05 23.27
N LYS A 66 -9.02 18.88 23.92
CA LYS A 66 -9.23 17.60 23.24
C LYS A 66 -10.57 17.56 22.48
N ALA A 67 -11.63 18.16 23.05
CA ALA A 67 -12.92 18.28 22.38
C ALA A 67 -12.86 19.19 21.14
N GLN A 68 -12.11 20.30 21.21
CA GLN A 68 -11.93 21.20 20.07
C GLN A 68 -11.10 20.56 18.95
N ASP A 69 -9.99 19.90 19.30
CA ASP A 69 -9.15 19.16 18.34
C ASP A 69 -10.01 18.11 17.59
N CYS A 70 -10.89 17.40 18.30
CA CYS A 70 -11.86 16.49 17.69
C CYS A 70 -12.80 17.20 16.70
N ARG A 71 -13.40 18.34 17.08
CA ARG A 71 -14.29 19.09 16.16
C ARG A 71 -13.57 19.53 14.89
N ASP A 72 -12.35 20.04 15.02
CA ASP A 72 -11.57 20.54 13.88
C ASP A 72 -11.20 19.40 12.93
N ILE A 73 -10.86 18.23 13.47
CA ILE A 73 -10.65 16.99 12.70
C ILE A 73 -11.93 16.60 11.93
N LEU A 74 -13.10 16.67 12.58
CA LEU A 74 -14.37 16.31 11.94
C LEU A 74 -14.74 17.25 10.79
N ILE A 75 -14.57 18.56 10.99
CA ILE A 75 -14.81 19.58 9.96
C ILE A 75 -13.89 19.36 8.77
N LYS A 76 -12.59 19.18 9.02
CA LYS A 76 -11.60 18.94 7.96
C LYS A 76 -11.93 17.69 7.13
N ASN A 77 -12.26 16.58 7.78
CA ASN A 77 -12.60 15.34 7.08
C ASN A 77 -13.94 15.43 6.33
N SER A 78 -14.92 16.15 6.87
CA SER A 78 -16.18 16.42 6.18
C SER A 78 -15.97 17.24 4.91
N GLN A 79 -15.08 18.22 4.93
CA GLN A 79 -14.72 19.02 3.74
C GLN A 79 -14.00 18.17 2.69
N ILE A 80 -13.03 17.33 3.10
CA ILE A 80 -12.34 16.39 2.21
C ILE A 80 -13.35 15.44 1.55
N PHE A 81 -14.27 14.87 2.33
CA PHE A 81 -15.32 14.00 1.80
C PHE A 81 -16.21 14.70 0.76
N LEU A 82 -16.62 15.95 1.03
CA LEU A 82 -17.44 16.71 0.08
C LEU A 82 -16.66 17.03 -1.20
N ASN A 83 -15.37 17.36 -1.11
CA ASN A 83 -14.51 17.58 -2.27
C ASN A 83 -14.34 16.28 -3.09
N ASP A 84 -14.20 15.13 -2.44
CA ASP A 84 -14.12 13.82 -3.12
C ASP A 84 -15.41 13.52 -3.88
N ILE A 85 -16.58 13.78 -3.27
CA ILE A 85 -17.87 13.63 -3.94
C ILE A 85 -18.01 14.60 -5.12
N GLU A 86 -17.55 15.84 -4.97
CA GLU A 86 -17.55 16.85 -6.04
C GLU A 86 -16.66 16.43 -7.22
N MET A 87 -15.45 15.91 -6.96
CA MET A 87 -14.57 15.37 -7.99
C MET A 87 -15.22 14.21 -8.75
N LYS A 88 -15.86 13.26 -8.04
CA LYS A 88 -16.60 12.15 -8.68
C LYS A 88 -17.77 12.67 -9.53
N PHE A 89 -18.44 13.73 -9.10
CA PHE A 89 -19.51 14.36 -9.88
C PHE A 89 -18.99 15.03 -11.15
N ASN A 90 -17.85 15.71 -11.05
CA ASN A 90 -17.19 16.34 -12.19
C ASN A 90 -16.69 15.29 -13.20
N ASP A 91 -16.11 14.19 -12.74
CA ASP A 91 -15.70 13.07 -13.59
C ASP A 91 -16.90 12.44 -14.31
N LEU A 92 -18.00 12.17 -13.58
CA LEU A 92 -19.24 11.68 -14.18
C LEU A 92 -19.79 12.66 -15.23
N SER A 93 -19.70 13.97 -14.97
CA SER A 93 -20.12 15.02 -15.91
C SER A 93 -19.29 14.99 -17.20
N GLU A 94 -17.96 14.86 -17.11
CA GLU A 94 -17.09 14.73 -18.27
C GLU A 94 -17.34 13.43 -19.05
N GLN A 95 -17.53 12.30 -18.36
CA GLN A 95 -17.92 11.04 -19.00
C GLN A 95 -19.25 11.17 -19.77
N ILE A 96 -20.25 11.85 -19.21
CA ILE A 96 -21.52 12.11 -19.89
C ILE A 96 -21.30 12.98 -21.14
N LYS A 97 -20.47 14.02 -21.07
CA LYS A 97 -20.13 14.88 -22.22
C LYS A 97 -19.42 14.08 -23.31
N GLN A 98 -18.47 13.23 -22.94
CA GLN A 98 -17.70 12.42 -23.88
C GLN A 98 -18.60 11.41 -24.62
N ILE A 99 -19.41 10.64 -23.88
CA ILE A 99 -20.37 9.69 -24.48
C ILE A 99 -21.34 10.39 -25.44
N ARG A 100 -21.76 11.60 -25.09
CA ARG A 100 -22.65 12.41 -25.93
C ARG A 100 -21.95 12.94 -27.18
N HIS A 101 -20.70 13.37 -27.07
CA HIS A 101 -19.91 13.86 -28.20
C HIS A 101 -19.56 12.76 -29.18
N GLU A 102 -19.24 11.56 -28.69
CA GLU A 102 -18.85 10.40 -29.49
C GLU A 102 -20.07 9.63 -30.07
N ASN A 103 -21.30 10.01 -29.71
CA ASN A 103 -22.54 9.30 -30.09
C ASN A 103 -22.54 7.79 -29.72
N GLU A 104 -21.74 7.39 -28.72
CA GLU A 104 -21.55 5.99 -28.28
C GLU A 104 -22.54 5.55 -27.17
N PHE A 105 -23.71 6.17 -27.09
CA PHE A 105 -24.70 5.79 -26.07
C PHE A 105 -25.47 4.53 -26.49
N ASN A 106 -25.44 3.51 -25.64
CA ASN A 106 -26.32 2.34 -25.73
C ASN A 106 -26.82 1.95 -24.33
N GLU A 107 -27.65 0.91 -24.26
CA GLU A 107 -28.28 0.48 -23.01
C GLU A 107 -27.27 0.10 -21.90
N ILE A 108 -26.09 -0.39 -22.29
CA ILE A 108 -25.00 -0.73 -21.37
C ILE A 108 -24.37 0.56 -20.80
N SER A 109 -24.03 1.52 -21.66
CA SER A 109 -23.45 2.81 -21.25
C SER A 109 -24.42 3.59 -20.35
N LEU A 110 -25.73 3.56 -20.67
CA LEU A 110 -26.76 4.24 -19.87
C LEU A 110 -26.99 3.57 -18.51
N ASN A 111 -27.00 2.23 -18.44
CA ASN A 111 -27.13 1.53 -17.16
C ASN A 111 -25.89 1.67 -16.28
N TYR A 112 -24.70 1.78 -16.86
CA TYR A 112 -23.47 2.08 -16.14
C TYR A 112 -23.52 3.45 -15.46
N LEU A 113 -23.85 4.51 -16.21
CA LEU A 113 -24.00 5.87 -15.65
C LEU A 113 -25.06 5.93 -14.54
N ARG A 114 -26.18 5.23 -14.72
CA ARG A 114 -27.23 5.12 -13.68
C ARG A 114 -26.71 4.45 -12.41
N ASN A 115 -25.89 3.43 -12.52
CA ASN A 115 -25.32 2.73 -11.37
C ASN A 115 -24.27 3.58 -10.65
N GLN A 116 -23.43 4.32 -11.38
CA GLN A 116 -22.48 5.27 -10.79
C GLN A 116 -23.20 6.40 -10.05
N LEU A 117 -24.24 6.98 -10.65
CA LEU A 117 -25.04 8.02 -10.00
C LEU A 117 -25.73 7.49 -8.74
N LYS A 118 -26.24 6.25 -8.76
CA LYS A 118 -26.79 5.59 -7.58
C LYS A 118 -25.73 5.38 -6.50
N ALA A 119 -24.52 4.97 -6.86
CA ALA A 119 -23.41 4.76 -5.92
C ALA A 119 -22.98 6.06 -5.24
N VAL A 120 -22.77 7.13 -6.01
CA VAL A 120 -22.43 8.47 -5.48
C VAL A 120 -23.56 9.01 -4.59
N LYS A 121 -24.83 8.82 -4.99
CA LYS A 121 -25.99 9.20 -4.17
C LYS A 121 -26.05 8.41 -2.86
N LEU A 122 -25.69 7.13 -2.87
CA LEU A 122 -25.70 6.30 -1.68
C LEU A 122 -24.56 6.67 -0.72
N GLU A 123 -23.39 7.02 -1.27
CA GLU A 123 -22.24 7.52 -0.51
C GLU A 123 -22.50 8.89 0.13
N LEU A 124 -23.13 9.82 -0.61
CA LEU A 124 -23.55 11.13 -0.10
C LEU A 124 -24.54 11.03 1.08
N ASN A 125 -25.48 10.08 1.02
CA ASN A 125 -26.51 9.91 2.04
C ASN A 125 -26.06 9.06 3.25
N ASN A 126 -24.98 8.28 3.11
CA ASN A 126 -24.45 7.42 4.17
C ASN A 126 -22.91 7.55 4.26
N PRO A 127 -22.38 8.63 4.84
CA PRO A 127 -20.94 8.79 5.02
C PRO A 127 -20.44 7.74 6.03
N SER A 128 -19.67 6.76 5.54
CA SER A 128 -19.12 5.61 6.29
C SER A 128 -17.83 5.93 7.05
N ASN A 129 -17.40 7.19 7.00
CA ASN A 129 -16.08 7.68 7.32
C ASN A 129 -16.03 8.52 8.61
N ILE A 130 -17.18 8.75 9.26
CA ILE A 130 -17.26 9.51 10.51
C ILE A 130 -18.15 8.74 11.49
N SER A 131 -17.55 8.16 12.52
CA SER A 131 -18.29 7.59 13.65
C SER A 131 -17.81 8.20 14.97
N ILE A 132 -18.76 8.48 15.86
CA ILE A 132 -18.49 9.01 17.19
C ILE A 132 -18.61 7.83 18.15
N GLN A 133 -17.53 7.50 18.85
CA GLN A 133 -17.58 6.52 19.93
C GLN A 133 -17.41 7.23 21.27
N GLN A 134 -18.27 6.86 22.23
CA GLN A 134 -18.24 7.33 23.60
C GLN A 134 -17.84 6.16 24.49
N ASN A 135 -16.66 6.22 25.11
CA ASN A 135 -16.26 5.23 26.12
C ASN A 135 -16.60 5.76 27.53
N SER A 136 -17.38 4.98 28.27
CA SER A 136 -17.90 5.31 29.61
C SER A 136 -17.11 4.65 30.76
N GLN A 137 -15.89 4.17 30.51
CA GLN A 137 -15.08 3.45 31.50
C GLN A 137 -14.35 4.36 32.52
N SER A 138 -14.53 5.68 32.47
CA SER A 138 -13.98 6.61 33.46
C SER A 138 -14.96 7.75 33.79
N PHE A 139 -14.71 8.50 34.87
CA PHE A 139 -15.51 9.66 35.30
C PHE A 139 -15.57 10.77 34.22
N ILE A 140 -14.65 10.76 33.26
CA ILE A 140 -14.62 11.62 32.07
C ILE A 140 -15.01 10.77 30.86
N HIS A 141 -16.02 11.22 30.11
CA HIS A 141 -16.36 10.63 28.83
C HIS A 141 -15.23 10.89 27.83
N GLU A 142 -14.50 9.85 27.46
CA GLU A 142 -13.51 9.96 26.41
C GLU A 142 -14.22 9.93 25.06
N ILE A 143 -14.33 11.11 24.44
CA ILE A 143 -14.83 11.24 23.07
C ILE A 143 -13.65 10.99 22.14
N SER A 144 -13.65 9.84 21.48
CA SER A 144 -12.71 9.51 20.42
C SER A 144 -13.43 9.58 19.09
N ILE A 145 -12.91 10.37 18.16
CA ILE A 145 -13.34 10.29 16.76
C ILE A 145 -12.58 9.14 16.12
N ILE A 146 -13.32 8.12 15.71
CA ILE A 146 -12.79 7.09 14.84
C ILE A 146 -13.01 7.60 13.44
N ILE A 147 -11.95 8.13 12.84
CA ILE A 147 -11.85 8.20 11.39
C ILE A 147 -11.61 6.77 10.95
N SER A 148 -12.68 6.05 10.67
CA SER A 148 -12.56 4.82 9.92
C SER A 148 -12.02 5.21 8.55
N LYS A 149 -10.75 4.91 8.27
CA LYS A 149 -10.47 4.35 6.95
C LYS A 149 -11.50 3.25 6.79
N LYS A 150 -12.41 3.40 5.83
CA LYS A 150 -13.47 2.42 5.54
C LYS A 150 -12.85 1.02 5.69
N SER A 151 -13.31 0.07 6.51
CA SER A 151 -14.31 -0.03 7.58
C SER A 151 -14.50 -1.54 7.76
N LYS A 152 -14.89 -2.01 8.95
CA LYS A 152 -15.64 -3.27 9.06
C LYS A 152 -16.88 -3.16 8.17
N PHE A 153 -16.83 -3.71 6.96
CA PHE A 153 -17.99 -3.89 6.10
C PHE A 153 -18.30 -5.37 5.97
N ASN A 154 -19.60 -5.65 6.07
CA ASN A 154 -20.19 -6.93 5.72
C ASN A 154 -19.64 -7.43 4.38
N LYS A 155 -19.45 -8.74 4.27
CA LYS A 155 -19.07 -9.50 3.07
C LYS A 155 -20.08 -9.33 1.90
N GLU A 156 -20.34 -8.11 1.44
CA GLU A 156 -21.02 -7.87 0.17
C GLU A 156 -19.96 -7.73 -0.93
N LYS A 157 -19.63 -8.92 -1.47
CA LYS A 157 -19.01 -9.21 -2.78
C LYS A 157 -18.07 -8.14 -3.35
N GLN A 158 -16.77 -8.38 -3.16
CA GLN A 158 -15.73 -7.99 -4.11
C GLN A 158 -16.16 -8.36 -5.54
N LEU A 159 -16.68 -7.39 -6.28
CA LEU A 159 -17.09 -7.55 -7.67
C LEU A 159 -15.90 -7.24 -8.55
N ALA A 160 -15.04 -8.23 -8.78
CA ALA A 160 -14.02 -8.11 -9.79
C ALA A 160 -14.66 -8.17 -11.19
N ILE A 161 -14.38 -7.17 -12.02
CA ILE A 161 -14.97 -7.00 -13.35
C ILE A 161 -13.95 -7.25 -14.45
N THR A 162 -14.40 -7.78 -15.59
CA THR A 162 -13.55 -7.88 -16.78
C THR A 162 -13.45 -6.52 -17.45
N VAL A 163 -12.22 -6.04 -17.68
CA VAL A 163 -11.95 -4.70 -18.23
C VAL A 163 -11.28 -4.73 -19.61
N ALA A 164 -10.70 -5.85 -20.00
CA ALA A 164 -10.20 -6.08 -21.35
C ALA A 164 -10.44 -7.54 -21.78
N ALA A 165 -10.80 -7.71 -23.05
CA ALA A 165 -11.20 -8.98 -23.67
C ALA A 165 -12.38 -9.68 -22.97
N GLY A 166 -12.30 -11.00 -22.72
CA GLY A 166 -13.38 -11.78 -22.10
C GLY A 166 -14.38 -12.41 -23.06
N LYS A 167 -14.14 -12.36 -24.38
CA LYS A 167 -14.93 -13.07 -25.42
C LYS A 167 -14.22 -14.33 -25.95
N GLY A 168 -13.44 -14.98 -25.07
CA GLY A 168 -12.65 -16.17 -25.38
C GLY A 168 -11.30 -15.88 -26.02
N LYS A 169 -10.52 -16.95 -26.22
CA LYS A 169 -9.20 -16.94 -26.87
C LYS A 169 -9.32 -16.54 -28.34
N GLY A 170 -8.39 -15.72 -28.83
CA GLY A 170 -8.25 -15.47 -30.26
C GLY A 170 -7.34 -14.29 -30.60
N GLN A 171 -7.24 -13.98 -31.90
CA GLN A 171 -6.34 -12.96 -32.46
C GLN A 171 -7.04 -11.63 -32.77
N LYS A 172 -8.37 -11.56 -32.67
CA LYS A 172 -9.13 -10.33 -32.91
C LYS A 172 -8.74 -9.25 -31.89
N LEU A 173 -8.97 -7.99 -32.21
CA LEU A 173 -8.61 -6.88 -31.33
C LEU A 173 -9.41 -6.84 -30.02
N ASN A 174 -10.56 -7.51 -29.98
CA ASN A 174 -11.35 -7.70 -28.77
C ASN A 174 -11.07 -9.03 -28.02
N GLN A 175 -10.03 -9.76 -28.43
CA GLN A 175 -9.63 -11.05 -27.87
C GLN A 175 -8.15 -11.01 -27.47
N LEU A 176 -7.81 -11.83 -26.47
CA LEU A 176 -6.43 -12.08 -26.05
C LEU A 176 -6.18 -13.58 -26.14
N ASN A 177 -4.92 -13.97 -26.12
CA ASN A 177 -4.46 -15.34 -26.13
C ASN A 177 -3.29 -15.46 -25.16
N PHE A 178 -3.62 -15.94 -23.95
CA PHE A 178 -2.71 -16.03 -22.81
C PHE A 178 -2.01 -14.69 -22.50
N PRO A 179 -2.73 -13.70 -21.94
CA PRO A 179 -2.12 -12.42 -21.57
C PRO A 179 -1.19 -12.57 -20.35
N TYR A 180 0.09 -12.21 -20.48
CA TYR A 180 1.11 -12.38 -19.44
C TYR A 180 1.28 -11.11 -18.59
N GLY A 181 2.32 -10.32 -18.87
CA GLY A 181 2.59 -9.05 -18.20
C GLY A 181 1.52 -8.02 -18.53
N ILE A 182 1.30 -7.11 -17.58
CA ILE A 182 0.40 -5.98 -17.74
C ILE A 182 0.98 -4.73 -17.07
N PHE A 183 0.66 -3.58 -17.63
CA PHE A 183 1.00 -2.27 -17.07
C PHE A 183 -0.18 -1.33 -17.21
N ILE A 184 -0.47 -0.53 -16.19
CA ILE A 184 -1.52 0.49 -16.21
C ILE A 184 -0.88 1.87 -16.13
N ASP A 185 -1.22 2.76 -17.07
CA ASP A 185 -0.77 4.15 -17.02
C ASP A 185 -1.72 5.05 -16.21
N GLU A 186 -1.30 6.29 -15.93
CA GLU A 186 -2.09 7.31 -15.21
C GLU A 186 -3.42 7.66 -15.90
N LYS A 187 -3.57 7.32 -17.19
CA LYS A 187 -4.81 7.52 -17.96
C LYS A 187 -5.68 6.27 -17.95
N LYS A 188 -5.37 5.28 -17.10
CA LYS A 188 -6.05 3.98 -16.97
C LYS A 188 -6.04 3.16 -18.27
N ASN A 189 -5.08 3.40 -19.16
CA ASN A 189 -4.86 2.52 -20.30
C ASN A 189 -4.16 1.25 -19.82
N ILE A 190 -4.60 0.11 -20.34
CA ILE A 190 -4.07 -1.21 -20.02
C ILE A 190 -3.13 -1.64 -21.14
N PHE A 191 -1.86 -1.86 -20.84
CA PHE A 191 -0.89 -2.42 -21.76
C PHE A 191 -0.70 -3.89 -21.43
N ILE A 192 -0.77 -4.75 -22.44
CA ILE A 192 -0.89 -6.20 -22.25
C ILE A 192 0.08 -6.92 -23.19
N ALA A 193 0.92 -7.79 -22.64
CA ALA A 193 1.70 -8.75 -23.41
C ALA A 193 0.79 -9.91 -23.78
N ASP A 194 0.29 -9.88 -25.01
CA ASP A 194 -0.60 -10.89 -25.55
C ASP A 194 0.26 -12.02 -26.16
N HIS A 195 0.80 -12.85 -25.26
CA HIS A 195 1.93 -13.74 -25.45
C HIS A 195 1.82 -14.60 -26.72
N ASP A 196 0.77 -15.42 -26.82
CA ASP A 196 0.61 -16.37 -27.92
C ASP A 196 0.13 -15.71 -29.22
N ASN A 197 -0.27 -14.43 -29.17
CA ASN A 197 -0.53 -13.63 -30.37
C ASN A 197 0.71 -12.83 -30.81
N HIS A 198 1.80 -12.93 -30.04
CA HIS A 198 3.10 -12.32 -30.30
C HIS A 198 3.05 -10.80 -30.48
N ARG A 199 2.33 -10.12 -29.58
CA ARG A 199 2.03 -8.70 -29.70
C ARG A 199 1.90 -8.01 -28.35
N ILE A 200 2.07 -6.69 -28.33
CA ILE A 200 1.61 -5.85 -27.22
C ILE A 200 0.35 -5.10 -27.65
N VAL A 201 -0.65 -5.11 -26.79
CA VAL A 201 -1.94 -4.44 -27.01
C VAL A 201 -2.12 -3.34 -25.98
N LYS A 202 -2.47 -2.13 -26.44
CA LYS A 202 -2.98 -1.04 -25.60
C LYS A 202 -4.50 -1.06 -25.63
N TRP A 203 -5.12 -1.17 -24.46
CA TRP A 203 -6.55 -1.08 -24.28
C TRP A 203 -6.89 0.23 -23.56
N LYS A 204 -7.59 1.15 -24.24
CA LYS A 204 -8.01 2.39 -23.59
C LYS A 204 -9.12 2.11 -22.57
N TYR A 205 -9.21 2.96 -21.55
CA TYR A 205 -10.29 2.86 -20.58
C TYR A 205 -11.66 2.86 -21.30
N PHE A 206 -12.52 1.87 -20.98
CA PHE A 206 -13.81 1.58 -21.63
C PHE A 206 -13.81 1.17 -23.12
N ALA A 207 -12.66 1.00 -23.76
CA ALA A 207 -12.65 0.54 -25.15
C ALA A 207 -13.24 -0.87 -25.29
N ARG A 208 -13.88 -1.17 -26.43
CA ARG A 208 -14.39 -2.51 -26.73
C ARG A 208 -13.35 -3.44 -27.35
N GLU A 209 -12.27 -2.85 -27.85
CA GLU A 209 -11.17 -3.53 -28.51
C GLU A 209 -9.86 -2.82 -28.18
N GLY A 210 -8.77 -3.58 -28.18
CA GLY A 210 -7.44 -3.06 -28.01
C GLY A 210 -6.81 -2.62 -29.34
N GLN A 211 -5.77 -1.82 -29.23
CA GLN A 211 -4.94 -1.39 -30.34
C GLN A 211 -3.58 -2.08 -30.25
N ILE A 212 -3.13 -2.69 -31.34
CA ILE A 212 -1.77 -3.24 -31.42
C ILE A 212 -0.80 -2.06 -31.49
N ILE A 213 0.15 -2.01 -30.57
CA ILE A 213 1.18 -0.95 -30.53
C ILE A 213 2.55 -1.47 -30.98
N ALA A 214 2.60 -2.74 -31.40
CA ALA A 214 3.74 -3.60 -31.07
C ALA A 214 3.65 -5.02 -31.66
N GLY A 215 4.60 -5.43 -32.50
CA GLY A 215 4.86 -6.85 -32.87
C GLY A 215 3.98 -7.38 -33.98
N GLY A 216 2.80 -6.76 -34.16
CA GLY A 216 1.83 -7.16 -35.16
C GLY A 216 0.95 -8.31 -34.67
N ASN A 217 0.55 -9.22 -35.55
CA ASN A 217 -0.21 -10.45 -35.21
C ASN A 217 0.51 -11.68 -35.77
N ARG A 218 1.85 -11.66 -35.79
CA ARG A 218 2.66 -12.70 -36.42
C ARG A 218 3.93 -12.92 -35.62
N GLN A 219 4.21 -14.19 -35.38
CA GLN A 219 5.49 -14.62 -34.82
C GLN A 219 6.64 -14.19 -35.75
N GLY A 220 7.75 -13.75 -35.17
CA GLY A 220 8.99 -13.58 -35.90
C GLY A 220 10.10 -12.97 -35.05
N ASN A 221 11.29 -12.91 -35.62
CA ASN A 221 12.50 -12.36 -35.00
C ASN A 221 12.99 -11.06 -35.65
N GLN A 222 12.25 -10.55 -36.65
CA GLN A 222 12.52 -9.25 -37.28
C GLN A 222 12.32 -8.10 -36.26
N MET A 223 12.84 -6.91 -36.57
CA MET A 223 12.81 -5.76 -35.65
C MET A 223 11.39 -5.28 -35.32
N ASP A 224 10.45 -5.50 -36.23
CA ASP A 224 9.03 -5.14 -36.12
C ASP A 224 8.15 -6.29 -35.59
N ARG A 225 8.73 -7.46 -35.30
CA ARG A 225 8.01 -8.66 -34.86
C ARG A 225 8.46 -9.11 -33.48
N LEU A 226 7.55 -9.77 -32.77
CA LEU A 226 7.83 -10.45 -31.51
C LEU A 226 7.61 -11.95 -31.66
N ASN A 227 8.10 -12.66 -30.65
CA ASN A 227 7.89 -14.07 -30.44
C ASN A 227 7.68 -14.29 -28.94
N ASN A 228 6.42 -14.49 -28.54
CA ASN A 228 6.05 -14.78 -27.15
C ASN A 228 6.55 -13.72 -26.15
N PRO A 229 6.10 -12.47 -26.27
CA PRO A 229 6.44 -11.46 -25.29
C PRO A 229 5.84 -11.83 -23.93
N THR A 230 6.65 -11.78 -22.88
CA THR A 230 6.22 -12.16 -21.52
C THR A 230 5.86 -10.96 -20.66
N ASP A 231 6.58 -9.85 -20.84
CA ASP A 231 6.40 -8.66 -20.01
C ASP A 231 6.75 -7.38 -20.77
N MET A 232 6.25 -6.25 -20.28
CA MET A 232 6.60 -4.94 -20.79
C MET A 232 6.57 -3.87 -19.70
N ILE A 233 7.40 -2.85 -19.89
CA ILE A 233 7.37 -1.63 -19.09
C ILE A 233 7.33 -0.41 -20.00
N ILE A 234 6.77 0.68 -19.49
CA ILE A 234 6.70 1.95 -20.20
C ILE A 234 7.71 2.90 -19.56
N ASP A 235 8.65 3.36 -20.37
CA ASP A 235 9.46 4.51 -20.02
C ASP A 235 8.64 5.76 -20.32
N GLN A 236 8.02 6.31 -19.28
CA GLN A 236 7.16 7.48 -19.38
C GLN A 236 7.92 8.74 -19.83
N GLN A 237 9.22 8.85 -19.53
CA GLN A 237 10.02 10.02 -19.90
C GLN A 237 10.24 10.10 -21.41
N ASN A 238 10.53 8.96 -22.02
CA ASN A 238 10.81 8.87 -23.46
C ASN A 238 9.59 8.43 -24.28
N HIS A 239 8.44 8.16 -23.64
CA HIS A 239 7.27 7.54 -24.25
C HIS A 239 7.60 6.27 -25.04
N SER A 240 8.55 5.48 -24.53
CA SER A 240 9.00 4.24 -25.16
C SER A 240 8.50 3.02 -24.41
N ILE A 241 8.40 1.89 -25.10
CA ILE A 241 7.99 0.62 -24.52
C ILE A 241 9.17 -0.32 -24.56
N ILE A 242 9.54 -0.89 -23.42
CA ILE A 242 10.58 -1.90 -23.29
C ILE A 242 9.90 -3.26 -23.09
N ILE A 243 10.28 -4.25 -23.87
CA ILE A 243 9.55 -5.52 -24.01
C ILE A 243 10.50 -6.69 -23.84
N ALA A 244 10.10 -7.67 -23.03
CA ALA A 244 10.77 -8.94 -22.91
C ALA A 244 10.23 -9.87 -24.00
N ASP A 245 10.99 -9.97 -25.10
CA ASP A 245 10.66 -10.79 -26.26
C ASP A 245 11.26 -12.19 -26.07
N SER A 246 10.69 -12.91 -25.10
CA SER A 246 11.29 -14.13 -24.52
C SER A 246 11.58 -15.23 -25.55
N GLY A 247 10.70 -15.40 -26.55
CA GLY A 247 10.87 -16.41 -27.59
C GLY A 247 12.02 -16.09 -28.55
N ASN A 248 12.43 -14.83 -28.63
CA ASN A 248 13.62 -14.40 -29.38
C ASN A 248 14.83 -14.14 -28.46
N LYS A 249 14.70 -14.41 -27.15
CA LYS A 249 15.75 -14.23 -26.15
C LYS A 249 16.38 -12.83 -26.12
N ARG A 250 15.54 -11.81 -26.22
CA ARG A 250 16.00 -10.42 -26.30
C ARG A 250 15.07 -9.48 -25.56
N VAL A 251 15.62 -8.35 -25.12
CA VAL A 251 14.84 -7.20 -24.65
C VAL A 251 14.91 -6.12 -25.71
N MET A 252 13.75 -5.62 -26.13
CA MET A 252 13.64 -4.59 -27.17
C MET A 252 13.04 -3.31 -26.63
N GLN A 253 13.42 -2.19 -27.22
CA GLN A 253 12.74 -0.91 -27.04
C GLN A 253 12.05 -0.48 -28.33
N TRP A 254 10.81 -0.02 -28.19
CA TRP A 254 10.03 0.60 -29.25
C TRP A 254 9.71 2.04 -28.92
N LEU A 255 10.08 2.92 -29.85
CA LEU A 255 9.89 4.36 -29.74
C LEU A 255 9.40 4.91 -31.08
N ASN A 256 8.12 5.30 -31.16
CA ASN A 256 7.53 5.98 -32.32
C ASN A 256 7.86 5.31 -33.68
N GLY A 257 7.79 3.98 -33.76
CA GLY A 257 8.07 3.22 -34.98
C GLY A 257 9.55 2.95 -35.26
N LYS A 258 10.47 3.38 -34.39
CA LYS A 258 11.86 2.93 -34.36
C LYS A 258 12.02 1.82 -33.32
N GLN A 259 12.74 0.78 -33.70
CA GLN A 259 12.98 -0.39 -32.87
C GLN A 259 14.47 -0.55 -32.64
N GLN A 260 14.85 -0.86 -31.41
CA GLN A 260 16.23 -1.22 -31.08
C GLN A 260 16.25 -2.41 -30.12
N ILE A 261 17.26 -3.27 -30.29
CA ILE A 261 17.54 -4.33 -29.34
C ILE A 261 18.39 -3.71 -28.23
N LEU A 262 17.95 -3.88 -26.98
CA LEU A 262 18.69 -3.45 -25.82
C LEU A 262 19.60 -4.57 -25.33
N ILE A 263 19.05 -5.76 -25.13
CA ILE A 263 19.77 -6.90 -24.54
C ILE A 263 19.53 -8.13 -25.42
N GLU A 264 20.58 -8.90 -25.68
CA GLU A 264 20.55 -10.15 -26.44
C GLU A 264 20.93 -11.35 -25.56
N ASN A 265 20.57 -12.55 -26.01
CA ASN A 265 20.93 -13.83 -25.38
C ASN A 265 20.48 -13.96 -23.92
N ILE A 266 19.29 -13.44 -23.63
CA ILE A 266 18.66 -13.52 -22.30
C ILE A 266 17.30 -14.22 -22.43
N ASP A 267 17.07 -15.28 -21.66
CA ASP A 267 15.73 -15.90 -21.57
C ASP A 267 14.88 -15.04 -20.60
N CYS A 268 14.60 -13.79 -21.02
CA CYS A 268 13.94 -12.75 -20.24
C CYS A 268 12.47 -13.09 -19.97
N PHE A 269 12.05 -13.00 -18.70
CA PHE A 269 10.66 -13.28 -18.33
C PHE A 269 9.93 -12.07 -17.72
N GLY A 270 10.55 -11.40 -16.75
CA GLY A 270 10.03 -10.20 -16.11
C GLY A 270 10.95 -9.00 -16.33
N LEU A 271 10.36 -7.81 -16.39
CA LEU A 271 11.06 -6.54 -16.57
C LEU A 271 10.62 -5.52 -15.52
N THR A 272 11.56 -4.71 -15.05
CA THR A 272 11.25 -3.52 -14.26
C THR A 272 12.37 -2.50 -14.38
N MET A 273 12.07 -1.23 -14.13
CA MET A 273 13.05 -0.16 -14.20
C MET A 273 12.93 0.75 -12.98
N ASP A 274 14.06 1.08 -12.37
CA ASP A 274 14.07 2.02 -11.25
C ASP A 274 14.07 3.48 -11.72
N LYS A 275 13.80 4.40 -10.78
CA LYS A 275 13.80 5.85 -11.04
C LYS A 275 15.14 6.42 -11.53
N ASN A 276 16.23 5.68 -11.34
CA ASN A 276 17.55 6.08 -11.81
C ASN A 276 17.82 5.59 -13.23
N GLY A 277 16.88 4.92 -13.88
CA GLY A 277 17.05 4.37 -15.23
C GLY A 277 17.97 3.17 -15.25
N PHE A 278 17.92 2.30 -14.23
CA PHE A 278 18.45 0.95 -14.36
C PHE A 278 17.34 -0.04 -14.71
N LEU A 279 17.56 -0.80 -15.77
CA LEU A 279 16.69 -1.87 -16.23
C LEU A 279 17.09 -3.18 -15.57
N TYR A 280 16.13 -3.84 -14.94
CA TYR A 280 16.29 -5.15 -14.31
C TYR A 280 15.54 -6.18 -15.15
N VAL A 281 16.15 -7.36 -15.32
CA VAL A 281 15.59 -8.46 -16.11
C VAL A 281 15.83 -9.76 -15.37
N SER A 282 14.79 -10.58 -15.22
CA SER A 282 14.95 -11.96 -14.76
C SER A 282 15.34 -12.86 -15.93
N ASP A 283 16.43 -13.60 -15.76
CA ASP A 283 16.82 -14.67 -16.69
C ASP A 283 16.29 -16.00 -16.15
N TYR A 284 15.23 -16.48 -16.80
CA TYR A 284 14.51 -17.69 -16.42
C TYR A 284 15.41 -18.93 -16.43
N LYS A 285 16.35 -19.02 -17.37
CA LYS A 285 17.19 -20.22 -17.54
C LYS A 285 18.47 -20.16 -16.71
N LYS A 286 19.06 -18.98 -16.55
CA LYS A 286 20.25 -18.80 -15.71
C LYS A 286 19.94 -18.73 -14.22
N ASN A 287 18.66 -18.62 -13.85
CA ASN A 287 18.21 -18.55 -12.46
C ASN A 287 18.79 -17.34 -11.71
N GLU A 288 18.73 -16.18 -12.34
CA GLU A 288 19.29 -14.94 -11.81
C GLU A 288 18.51 -13.72 -12.28
N VAL A 289 18.69 -12.60 -11.58
CA VAL A 289 18.24 -11.28 -12.02
C VAL A 289 19.46 -10.43 -12.32
N ARG A 290 19.45 -9.79 -13.47
CA ARG A 290 20.53 -8.90 -13.93
C ARG A 290 20.04 -7.47 -14.08
N ARG A 291 20.96 -6.52 -13.95
CA ARG A 291 20.73 -5.09 -14.06
C ARG A 291 21.66 -4.45 -15.09
N TRP A 292 21.10 -3.55 -15.91
CA TRP A 292 21.83 -2.69 -16.84
C TRP A 292 21.49 -1.23 -16.59
N LYS A 293 22.45 -0.34 -16.85
CA LYS A 293 22.16 1.10 -16.93
C LYS A 293 21.58 1.40 -18.31
N MET A 294 20.47 2.14 -18.36
CA MET A 294 19.87 2.54 -19.63
C MET A 294 20.89 3.32 -20.48
N GLY A 295 21.12 2.87 -21.71
CA GLY A 295 22.12 3.40 -22.63
C GLY A 295 23.45 2.62 -22.66
N GLU A 296 23.69 1.71 -21.72
CA GLU A 296 24.95 0.96 -21.57
C GLU A 296 24.72 -0.56 -21.63
N TYR A 297 24.16 -1.06 -22.74
CA TYR A 297 23.76 -2.48 -22.85
C TYR A 297 24.77 -3.39 -23.54
N ASN A 298 25.94 -2.87 -23.91
CA ASN A 298 27.01 -3.67 -24.54
C ASN A 298 27.78 -4.54 -23.54
N ASN A 299 27.39 -4.54 -22.26
CA ASN A 299 27.96 -5.38 -21.22
C ASN A 299 26.99 -6.51 -20.83
N GLU A 300 27.51 -7.55 -20.16
CA GLU A 300 26.69 -8.71 -19.75
C GLU A 300 25.67 -8.40 -18.63
N GLY A 301 25.58 -7.15 -18.17
CA GLY A 301 24.80 -6.77 -17.01
C GLY A 301 25.40 -7.26 -15.70
N ILE A 302 24.96 -6.67 -14.59
CA ILE A 302 25.41 -7.02 -13.24
C ILE A 302 24.37 -7.95 -12.63
N VAL A 303 24.79 -9.11 -12.12
CA VAL A 303 23.91 -9.99 -11.34
C VAL A 303 23.58 -9.33 -10.00
N VAL A 304 22.29 -9.22 -9.68
CA VAL A 304 21.79 -8.52 -8.49
C VAL A 304 20.89 -9.39 -7.60
N ALA A 305 20.48 -10.57 -8.07
CA ALA A 305 19.84 -11.61 -7.27
C ALA A 305 20.08 -12.98 -7.91
N GLY A 306 20.27 -14.03 -7.08
CA GLY A 306 20.62 -15.36 -7.58
C GLY A 306 22.05 -15.44 -8.12
N GLY A 307 22.25 -16.11 -9.25
CA GLY A 307 23.56 -16.25 -9.90
C GLY A 307 24.46 -17.37 -9.35
N ASN A 308 24.02 -18.06 -8.30
CA ASN A 308 24.74 -19.16 -7.66
C ASN A 308 24.21 -20.54 -8.10
N GLY A 309 23.73 -20.63 -9.34
CA GLY A 309 23.09 -21.82 -9.90
C GLY A 309 21.64 -22.02 -9.48
N GLN A 310 21.02 -23.04 -10.05
CA GLN A 310 19.65 -23.43 -9.72
C GLN A 310 19.61 -24.10 -8.34
N GLY A 311 18.74 -23.61 -7.45
CA GLY A 311 18.54 -24.24 -6.14
C GLY A 311 17.59 -23.45 -5.27
N ASN A 312 17.50 -23.81 -3.98
CA ASN A 312 16.56 -23.23 -3.01
C ASN A 312 17.25 -22.56 -1.81
N GLN A 313 18.57 -22.42 -1.83
CA GLN A 313 19.30 -21.62 -0.84
C GLN A 313 18.94 -20.14 -0.94
N LEU A 314 19.31 -19.33 0.06
CA LEU A 314 18.94 -17.91 0.11
C LEU A 314 19.66 -17.04 -0.93
N ASN A 315 20.77 -17.54 -1.49
CA ASN A 315 21.53 -16.93 -2.59
C ASN A 315 21.24 -17.58 -3.96
N GLN A 316 20.24 -18.46 -4.04
CA GLN A 316 19.85 -19.20 -5.26
C GLN A 316 18.40 -18.93 -5.64
N LEU A 317 18.12 -19.07 -6.94
CA LEU A 317 16.79 -19.01 -7.52
C LEU A 317 16.53 -20.27 -8.35
N ASN A 318 15.27 -20.51 -8.70
CA ASN A 318 14.84 -21.59 -9.58
C ASN A 318 13.70 -21.11 -10.48
N SER A 319 14.07 -20.80 -11.73
CA SER A 319 13.20 -20.25 -12.77
C SER A 319 12.46 -18.98 -12.35
N PRO A 320 13.19 -17.90 -12.00
CA PRO A 320 12.58 -16.64 -11.58
C PRO A 320 11.75 -16.04 -12.72
N THR A 321 10.59 -15.47 -12.38
CA THR A 321 9.67 -14.87 -13.38
C THR A 321 9.54 -13.36 -13.20
N PHE A 322 8.51 -12.86 -12.53
CA PHE A 322 8.33 -11.41 -12.37
C PHE A 322 9.23 -10.86 -11.28
N ILE A 323 9.55 -9.58 -11.45
CA ILE A 323 10.40 -8.81 -10.57
C ILE A 323 9.76 -7.46 -10.26
N PHE A 324 9.96 -6.97 -9.05
CA PHE A 324 9.57 -5.64 -8.63
C PHE A 324 10.73 -4.97 -7.89
N ILE A 325 10.90 -3.66 -8.07
CA ILE A 325 11.90 -2.85 -7.38
C ILE A 325 11.19 -1.79 -6.56
N ASP A 326 11.43 -1.77 -5.26
CA ASP A 326 10.90 -0.70 -4.39
C ASP A 326 11.78 0.56 -4.40
N GLU A 327 11.32 1.62 -3.71
CA GLU A 327 12.04 2.90 -3.66
C GLU A 327 13.43 2.81 -3.00
N ASP A 328 13.63 1.79 -2.15
CA ASP A 328 14.89 1.46 -1.47
C ASP A 328 15.83 0.61 -2.34
N GLN A 329 15.47 0.37 -3.62
CA GLN A 329 16.19 -0.51 -4.54
C GLN A 329 16.25 -1.97 -4.07
N SER A 330 15.30 -2.41 -3.24
CA SER A 330 15.15 -3.83 -2.94
C SER A 330 14.44 -4.55 -4.09
N ILE A 331 14.92 -5.74 -4.41
CA ILE A 331 14.45 -6.56 -5.51
C ILE A 331 13.57 -7.68 -4.98
N TYR A 332 12.32 -7.70 -5.39
CA TYR A 332 11.39 -8.79 -5.11
C TYR A 332 11.32 -9.66 -6.34
N VAL A 333 11.53 -10.96 -6.16
CA VAL A 333 11.58 -11.93 -7.25
C VAL A 333 10.60 -13.04 -6.95
N SER A 334 9.73 -13.35 -7.90
CA SER A 334 8.95 -14.57 -7.87
C SER A 334 9.83 -15.75 -8.24
N ASP A 335 10.24 -16.51 -7.22
CA ASP A 335 11.09 -17.69 -7.35
C ASP A 335 10.20 -18.91 -7.61
N ARG A 336 9.70 -18.97 -8.86
CA ARG A 336 8.54 -19.76 -9.29
C ARG A 336 8.61 -21.22 -8.84
N ASN A 337 9.69 -21.91 -9.15
CA ASN A 337 9.79 -23.36 -8.88
C ASN A 337 10.15 -23.67 -7.42
N ASN A 338 10.54 -22.67 -6.64
CA ASN A 338 10.71 -22.79 -5.19
C ASN A 338 9.47 -22.35 -4.41
N HIS A 339 8.39 -21.96 -5.10
CA HIS A 339 7.09 -21.65 -4.49
C HIS A 339 7.18 -20.55 -3.42
N ARG A 340 7.99 -19.52 -3.70
CA ARG A 340 8.26 -18.41 -2.77
C ARG A 340 8.47 -17.09 -3.51
N VAL A 341 8.37 -16.00 -2.76
CA VAL A 341 8.83 -14.67 -3.16
C VAL A 341 9.97 -14.26 -2.27
N MET A 342 10.95 -13.63 -2.90
CA MET A 342 12.32 -13.62 -2.46
C MET A 342 12.80 -12.16 -2.59
N LYS A 343 13.18 -11.52 -1.47
CA LYS A 343 13.59 -10.10 -1.43
C LYS A 343 15.11 -10.00 -1.25
N TRP A 344 15.79 -9.33 -2.17
CA TRP A 344 17.19 -8.90 -2.01
C TRP A 344 17.22 -7.42 -1.69
N ARG A 345 17.90 -7.06 -0.60
CA ARG A 345 18.27 -5.66 -0.36
C ARG A 345 19.47 -5.31 -1.23
N LYS A 346 19.60 -4.02 -1.53
CA LYS A 346 20.73 -3.51 -2.28
C LYS A 346 22.06 -3.92 -1.64
N ASP A 347 22.99 -4.40 -2.47
CA ASP A 347 24.36 -4.78 -2.11
C ASP A 347 24.45 -5.91 -1.07
N VAL A 348 23.44 -6.78 -0.99
CA VAL A 348 23.44 -8.00 -0.15
C VAL A 348 23.49 -9.25 -1.03
N GLU A 349 24.29 -10.25 -0.65
CA GLU A 349 24.49 -11.48 -1.43
C GLU A 349 23.32 -12.47 -1.29
N GLU A 350 22.70 -12.53 -0.12
CA GLU A 350 21.57 -13.43 0.18
C GLU A 350 20.24 -12.67 0.26
N GLY A 351 19.18 -13.30 -0.24
CA GLY A 351 17.82 -12.80 -0.13
C GLY A 351 17.11 -13.33 1.09
N THR A 352 15.95 -12.75 1.39
CA THR A 352 15.05 -13.22 2.46
C THR A 352 13.72 -13.65 1.84
N VAL A 353 13.15 -14.76 2.33
CA VAL A 353 11.80 -15.17 1.96
C VAL A 353 10.80 -14.19 2.56
N VAL A 354 9.96 -13.57 1.72
CA VAL A 354 8.97 -12.57 2.14
C VAL A 354 7.52 -12.98 1.86
N ALA A 355 7.30 -14.02 1.05
CA ALA A 355 6.01 -14.69 0.91
C ALA A 355 6.22 -16.16 0.53
N GLY A 356 5.34 -17.05 1.02
CA GLY A 356 5.45 -18.49 0.77
C GLY A 356 6.68 -19.13 1.42
N GLY A 357 7.34 -20.06 0.72
CA GLY A 357 8.55 -20.74 1.20
C GLY A 357 8.31 -21.94 2.14
N ASN A 358 7.05 -22.25 2.46
CA ASN A 358 6.66 -23.42 3.27
C ASN A 358 6.26 -24.62 2.40
N GLY A 359 6.94 -24.79 1.27
CA GLY A 359 6.61 -25.77 0.24
C GLY A 359 5.45 -25.37 -0.67
N GLN A 360 5.23 -26.18 -1.72
CA GLN A 360 4.09 -26.02 -2.62
C GLN A 360 2.79 -26.39 -1.91
N GLY A 361 1.77 -25.53 -1.97
CA GLY A 361 0.45 -25.86 -1.44
C GLY A 361 -0.52 -24.68 -1.43
N GLY A 362 -1.72 -24.92 -0.91
CA GLY A 362 -2.84 -23.95 -0.90
C GLY A 362 -3.08 -23.28 0.46
N ASN A 363 -2.29 -23.56 1.49
CA ASN A 363 -2.41 -22.90 2.80
C ASN A 363 -2.04 -21.41 2.70
N LEU A 364 -2.39 -20.61 3.71
CA LEU A 364 -2.16 -19.16 3.70
C LEU A 364 -0.68 -18.78 3.82
N ASN A 365 0.18 -19.68 4.26
CA ASN A 365 1.64 -19.53 4.30
C ASN A 365 2.35 -20.24 3.12
N GLN A 366 1.61 -20.75 2.14
CA GLN A 366 2.12 -21.50 0.99
C GLN A 366 1.72 -20.82 -0.33
N LEU A 367 2.53 -21.07 -1.36
CA LEU A 367 2.28 -20.64 -2.73
C LEU A 367 2.41 -21.84 -3.67
N SER A 368 1.87 -21.72 -4.88
CA SER A 368 1.99 -22.73 -5.94
C SER A 368 2.30 -22.04 -7.27
N LEU A 369 3.58 -22.13 -7.68
CA LEU A 369 4.14 -21.50 -8.88
C LEU A 369 3.79 -20.01 -8.97
N PRO A 370 4.24 -19.18 -8.00
CA PRO A 370 3.95 -17.74 -8.02
C PRO A 370 4.49 -17.08 -9.29
N GLN A 371 3.75 -16.10 -9.80
CA GLN A 371 4.05 -15.41 -11.07
C GLN A 371 4.26 -13.92 -10.82
N GLY A 372 3.29 -13.06 -11.10
CA GLY A 372 3.38 -11.63 -10.82
C GLY A 372 3.63 -11.34 -9.35
N VAL A 373 4.55 -10.41 -9.08
CA VAL A 373 4.80 -9.82 -7.76
C VAL A 373 4.81 -8.30 -7.93
N ILE A 374 4.06 -7.60 -7.08
CA ILE A 374 4.10 -6.15 -6.96
C ILE A 374 4.04 -5.77 -5.47
N VAL A 375 4.62 -4.62 -5.12
CA VAL A 375 4.60 -4.12 -3.75
C VAL A 375 3.94 -2.74 -3.75
N ASP A 376 3.05 -2.49 -2.81
CA ASP A 376 2.41 -1.18 -2.67
C ASP A 376 3.29 -0.18 -1.90
N SER A 377 2.84 1.07 -1.79
CA SER A 377 3.55 2.12 -1.06
C SER A 377 3.60 1.91 0.46
N MET A 378 2.84 0.95 0.99
CA MET A 378 2.89 0.54 2.40
C MET A 378 3.81 -0.68 2.62
N GLY A 379 4.47 -1.17 1.58
CA GLY A 379 5.34 -2.35 1.64
C GLY A 379 4.58 -3.68 1.65
N GLN A 380 3.28 -3.69 1.32
CA GLN A 380 2.49 -4.92 1.24
C GLN A 380 2.77 -5.62 -0.09
N ILE A 381 3.04 -6.91 -0.02
CA ILE A 381 3.49 -7.72 -1.15
C ILE A 381 2.29 -8.47 -1.72
N TYR A 382 1.98 -8.21 -2.98
CA TYR A 382 0.91 -8.87 -3.72
C TYR A 382 1.49 -9.89 -4.67
N VAL A 383 0.99 -11.12 -4.60
CA VAL A 383 1.53 -12.26 -5.36
C VAL A 383 0.43 -12.97 -6.11
N ALA A 384 0.62 -13.15 -7.42
CA ALA A 384 -0.22 -14.01 -8.23
C ALA A 384 0.13 -15.47 -7.96
N ASP A 385 -0.64 -16.11 -7.08
CA ASP A 385 -0.50 -17.51 -6.72
C ASP A 385 -1.21 -18.38 -7.78
N CYS A 386 -0.50 -18.57 -8.90
CA CYS A 386 -1.06 -18.95 -10.19
C CYS A 386 -1.84 -20.27 -10.16
N GLU A 387 -1.22 -21.35 -9.68
CA GLU A 387 -1.84 -22.69 -9.66
C GLU A 387 -2.90 -22.83 -8.57
N ASN A 388 -2.88 -21.97 -7.55
CA ASN A 388 -3.96 -21.88 -6.57
C ASN A 388 -5.09 -20.96 -7.00
N HIS A 389 -4.97 -20.32 -8.18
CA HIS A 389 -5.98 -19.46 -8.78
C HIS A 389 -6.46 -18.33 -7.85
N ARG A 390 -5.51 -17.67 -7.20
CA ARG A 390 -5.76 -16.57 -6.27
C ARG A 390 -4.66 -15.52 -6.35
N VAL A 391 -4.97 -14.32 -5.87
CA VAL A 391 -3.97 -13.30 -5.53
C VAL A 391 -3.93 -13.20 -4.02
N MET A 392 -2.72 -13.27 -3.49
CA MET A 392 -2.43 -13.21 -2.07
C MET A 392 -1.72 -11.90 -1.72
N ARG A 393 -1.90 -11.43 -0.49
CA ARG A 393 -1.23 -10.25 0.07
C ARG A 393 -0.49 -10.63 1.34
N TRP A 394 0.76 -10.22 1.47
CA TRP A 394 1.54 -10.32 2.71
C TRP A 394 1.87 -8.92 3.23
N CYS A 395 1.53 -8.67 4.49
CA CYS A 395 2.04 -7.50 5.21
C CYS A 395 3.40 -7.82 5.81
N GLU A 396 4.23 -6.80 6.00
CA GLU A 396 5.59 -6.98 6.54
C GLU A 396 5.58 -7.73 7.88
N GLY A 397 6.45 -8.73 8.00
CA GLY A 397 6.61 -9.55 9.21
C GLY A 397 5.51 -10.60 9.43
N LYS A 398 4.53 -10.75 8.53
CA LYS A 398 3.51 -11.80 8.61
C LYS A 398 4.00 -13.10 7.99
N VAL A 399 3.72 -14.22 8.67
CA VAL A 399 4.01 -15.58 8.17
C VAL A 399 2.97 -16.03 7.14
N GLU A 400 1.71 -15.70 7.39
CA GLU A 400 0.57 -16.01 6.52
C GLU A 400 0.15 -14.78 5.74
N GLY A 401 -0.28 -15.00 4.50
CA GLY A 401 -0.88 -14.00 3.66
C GLY A 401 -2.40 -14.06 3.70
N GLU A 402 -3.01 -13.11 3.04
CA GLU A 402 -4.46 -12.96 2.95
C GLU A 402 -4.90 -13.05 1.50
N ILE A 403 -6.00 -13.76 1.24
CA ILE A 403 -6.57 -13.84 -0.11
C ILE A 403 -7.26 -12.51 -0.41
N VAL A 404 -6.75 -11.78 -1.40
CA VAL A 404 -7.32 -10.49 -1.81
C VAL A 404 -8.20 -10.58 -3.04
N VAL A 405 -7.96 -11.55 -3.94
CA VAL A 405 -8.80 -11.83 -5.11
C VAL A 405 -8.77 -13.33 -5.41
N GLY A 406 -9.91 -13.92 -5.76
CA GLY A 406 -9.98 -15.35 -6.11
C GLY A 406 -10.10 -16.25 -4.89
N GLY A 407 -9.45 -17.42 -4.92
CA GLY A 407 -9.48 -18.39 -3.80
C GLY A 407 -10.77 -19.21 -3.67
N ASN A 408 -11.74 -19.01 -4.57
CA ASN A 408 -13.01 -19.77 -4.62
C ASN A 408 -12.99 -20.84 -5.73
N GLY A 409 -11.83 -21.45 -5.93
CA GLY A 409 -11.55 -22.40 -7.01
C GLY A 409 -11.37 -21.74 -8.39
N LYS A 410 -10.90 -22.57 -9.34
CA LYS A 410 -10.75 -22.21 -10.75
C LYS A 410 -12.09 -21.85 -11.37
N GLY A 411 -12.17 -20.74 -12.11
CA GLY A 411 -13.35 -20.43 -12.91
C GLY A 411 -13.37 -19.02 -13.46
N ASN A 412 -14.53 -18.60 -13.99
CA ASN A 412 -14.71 -17.32 -14.66
C ASN A 412 -15.66 -16.35 -13.93
N LYS A 413 -16.23 -16.77 -12.79
CA LYS A 413 -17.12 -15.95 -11.95
C LYS A 413 -16.40 -14.73 -11.35
N SER A 414 -17.15 -13.78 -10.81
CA SER A 414 -16.60 -12.54 -10.24
C SER A 414 -15.63 -12.79 -9.06
N ASN A 415 -15.84 -13.83 -8.26
CA ASN A 415 -14.98 -14.21 -7.14
C ASN A 415 -13.98 -15.35 -7.45
N GLN A 416 -13.86 -15.75 -8.72
CA GLN A 416 -12.96 -16.80 -9.17
C GLN A 416 -11.88 -16.22 -10.09
N LEU A 417 -10.73 -16.87 -10.13
CA LEU A 417 -9.67 -16.62 -11.11
C LEU A 417 -9.35 -17.92 -11.83
N ASN A 418 -8.63 -17.80 -12.94
CA ASN A 418 -8.07 -18.94 -13.65
C ASN A 418 -6.66 -18.62 -14.12
N LEU A 419 -5.66 -19.15 -13.40
CA LEU A 419 -4.23 -18.93 -13.64
C LEU A 419 -3.89 -17.42 -13.70
N PRO A 420 -4.02 -16.67 -12.58
CA PRO A 420 -3.57 -15.28 -12.53
C PRO A 420 -2.06 -15.20 -12.73
N PHE A 421 -1.62 -14.17 -13.44
CA PHE A 421 -0.22 -14.06 -13.89
C PHE A 421 0.38 -12.68 -13.63
N GLY A 422 0.25 -11.74 -14.57
CA GLY A 422 0.68 -10.35 -14.35
C GLY A 422 -0.26 -9.60 -13.40
N LEU A 423 0.33 -8.71 -12.59
CA LEU A 423 -0.38 -7.83 -11.66
C LEU A 423 0.07 -6.38 -11.90
N SER A 424 -0.85 -5.43 -11.76
CA SER A 424 -0.53 -4.00 -11.76
C SER A 424 -1.58 -3.23 -10.97
N PHE A 425 -1.17 -2.17 -10.28
CA PHE A 425 -2.09 -1.20 -9.70
C PHE A 425 -2.38 -0.06 -10.68
N ASP A 426 -3.54 0.58 -10.54
CA ASP A 426 -3.74 1.95 -11.00
C ASP A 426 -3.45 2.95 -9.86
N ASP A 427 -3.48 4.24 -10.20
CA ASP A 427 -3.26 5.38 -9.29
C ASP A 427 -4.31 5.48 -8.16
N GLU A 428 -5.48 4.86 -8.34
CA GLU A 428 -6.54 4.75 -7.34
C GLU A 428 -6.39 3.52 -6.42
N GLY A 429 -5.34 2.71 -6.60
CA GLY A 429 -5.09 1.50 -5.80
C GLY A 429 -5.95 0.30 -6.20
N ASN A 430 -6.58 0.32 -7.38
CA ASN A 430 -7.27 -0.85 -7.90
C ASN A 430 -6.28 -1.86 -8.48
N LEU A 431 -6.46 -3.14 -8.17
CA LEU A 431 -5.63 -4.22 -8.68
C LEU A 431 -6.16 -4.74 -10.01
N TYR A 432 -5.30 -4.77 -11.02
CA TYR A 432 -5.51 -5.42 -12.30
C TYR A 432 -4.76 -6.75 -12.33
N VAL A 433 -5.42 -7.78 -12.84
CA VAL A 433 -4.91 -9.15 -12.89
C VAL A 433 -5.06 -9.67 -14.31
N ALA A 434 -3.96 -10.11 -14.91
CA ALA A 434 -3.99 -10.87 -16.15
C ALA A 434 -4.37 -12.32 -15.85
N GLU A 435 -5.49 -12.78 -16.40
CA GLU A 435 -5.95 -14.16 -16.26
C GLU A 435 -5.60 -14.96 -17.50
N LEU A 436 -4.61 -15.84 -17.39
CA LEU A 436 -4.15 -16.67 -18.49
C LEU A 436 -5.23 -17.62 -18.99
N GLY A 437 -5.85 -18.36 -18.07
CA GLY A 437 -6.79 -19.41 -18.42
C GLY A 437 -8.15 -18.87 -18.88
N ASN A 438 -8.48 -17.62 -18.55
CA ASN A 438 -9.70 -16.94 -19.01
C ASN A 438 -9.44 -15.96 -20.17
N HIS A 439 -8.18 -15.76 -20.56
CA HIS A 439 -7.76 -14.87 -21.65
C HIS A 439 -8.34 -13.45 -21.55
N ARG A 440 -8.23 -12.85 -20.35
CA ARG A 440 -8.83 -11.54 -20.03
C ARG A 440 -8.04 -10.81 -18.96
N ILE A 441 -8.30 -9.51 -18.83
CA ILE A 441 -7.81 -8.71 -17.70
C ILE A 441 -8.98 -8.42 -16.75
N LYS A 442 -8.74 -8.64 -15.46
CA LYS A 442 -9.73 -8.44 -14.39
C LYS A 442 -9.30 -7.29 -13.48
N LYS A 443 -10.20 -6.33 -13.23
CA LYS A 443 -10.01 -5.24 -12.27
C LYS A 443 -10.74 -5.56 -10.97
N SER A 444 -10.08 -5.39 -9.84
CA SER A 444 -10.62 -5.58 -8.49
C SER A 444 -10.26 -4.39 -7.61
N GLN A 445 -11.23 -3.88 -6.85
CA GLN A 445 -10.95 -2.94 -5.77
C GLN A 445 -10.36 -3.70 -4.58
N ILE A 446 -9.18 -3.27 -4.13
CA ILE A 446 -8.52 -3.82 -2.95
C ILE A 446 -8.60 -2.76 -1.86
N PHE A 447 -9.13 -3.14 -0.71
CA PHE A 447 -9.16 -2.28 0.47
C PHE A 447 -8.01 -2.71 1.39
N CYS A 448 -7.22 -1.73 1.83
CA CYS A 448 -6.33 -1.92 2.97
C CYS A 448 -7.19 -1.84 4.23
N GLU A 449 -7.19 -2.92 5.04
CA GLU A 449 -7.85 -2.91 6.35
C GLU A 449 -7.09 -2.02 7.35
#